data_AF-A0A8F4G122-F1
#
_entry.id   AF-A0A8F4G122-F1
#
_cell.length_a   1.000
_cell.length_b   1.000
_cell.length_c   1.000
_cell.angle_alpha   90.00
_cell.angle_beta   90.00
_cell.angle_gamma   90.00
#
_symmetry.space_group_name_H-M   'P 1'
#
loop_
_entity.id
_entity.type
_entity.pdbx_description
1 polymer ?
#
loop_
_entity_poly.entity_id
_entity_poly.type
_entity_poly.pdbx_seq_one_letter_code
_entity_poly.pdbx_strand_id
1 'polypeptide(L)'
;MPEPSSPSTPWWHRRLPSFAVFVAVVAVIGLATAVVGRNVVHVLPEVGKDHLGSDAWSEPLGIEKGDGLNIARLPECAAGSITRIVLWDPESKPYWEVSGPATAMTAFFVGLTPKGFTVITPYREPPPGSVLRLVAFRQEGEVAGIRYKASDLRKGRVVSGNPLARYTVAGFQDAKVCSDSAVTPTTLDVDGDGAATDLGVPTTVGG
;
A
#
# COMPACT_ATOMS: atom_id res chain seq x y z
N MET A 1 -70.93 46.60 -18.69
CA MET A 1 -69.98 45.55 -19.14
C MET A 1 -68.77 45.61 -18.22
N PRO A 2 -68.44 44.56 -17.45
CA PRO A 2 -67.19 44.52 -16.72
C PRO A 2 -66.04 44.14 -17.67
N GLU A 3 -64.93 44.87 -17.54
CA GLU A 3 -63.69 44.72 -18.31
C GLU A 3 -62.90 43.49 -17.80
N PRO A 4 -62.34 42.64 -18.69
CA PRO A 4 -61.59 41.47 -18.25
C PRO A 4 -60.21 41.89 -17.71
N SER A 5 -59.96 41.64 -16.43
CA SER A 5 -58.64 41.80 -15.82
C SER A 5 -57.66 40.75 -16.37
N SER A 6 -56.59 41.21 -17.03
CA SER A 6 -55.51 40.35 -17.52
C SER A 6 -54.86 39.54 -16.38
N PRO A 7 -54.56 38.25 -16.58
CA PRO A 7 -53.89 37.44 -15.57
C PRO A 7 -52.45 37.94 -15.36
N SER A 8 -52.14 38.40 -14.14
CA SER A 8 -50.79 38.79 -13.76
C SER A 8 -49.88 37.54 -13.76
N THR A 9 -48.79 37.59 -14.52
CA THR A 9 -47.79 36.52 -14.53
C THR A 9 -47.26 36.29 -13.11
N PRO A 10 -47.24 35.04 -12.61
CA PRO A 10 -46.82 34.77 -11.24
C PRO A 10 -45.39 35.26 -10.97
N TRP A 11 -45.19 36.00 -9.88
CA TRP A 11 -43.91 36.62 -9.51
C TRP A 11 -42.70 35.67 -9.41
N TRP A 12 -42.94 34.37 -9.19
CA TRP A 12 -41.92 33.32 -9.15
C TRP A 12 -41.33 32.98 -10.53
N HIS A 13 -42.04 33.27 -11.63
CA HIS A 13 -41.50 33.11 -12.99
C HIS A 13 -40.31 34.03 -13.30
N ARG A 14 -40.20 35.19 -12.62
CA ARG A 14 -39.06 36.09 -12.80
C ARG A 14 -37.78 35.60 -12.15
N ARG A 15 -37.86 34.67 -11.17
CA ARG A 15 -36.70 34.17 -10.40
C ARG A 15 -36.25 32.77 -10.82
N LEU A 16 -37.07 32.07 -11.61
CA LEU A 16 -36.75 30.77 -12.22
C LEU A 16 -35.40 30.72 -12.95
N PRO A 17 -35.01 31.71 -13.79
CA PRO A 17 -33.71 31.64 -14.48
C PRO A 17 -32.53 31.74 -13.50
N SER A 18 -32.62 32.58 -12.46
CA SER A 18 -31.56 32.69 -11.45
C SER A 18 -31.44 31.42 -10.60
N PHE A 19 -32.57 30.78 -10.27
CA PHE A 19 -32.58 29.51 -9.55
C PHE A 19 -31.99 28.37 -10.40
N ALA A 20 -32.30 28.32 -11.69
CA ALA A 20 -31.73 27.34 -12.61
C ALA A 20 -30.20 27.48 -12.74
N VAL A 21 -29.70 28.72 -12.83
CA VAL A 21 -28.26 28.99 -12.85
C VAL A 21 -27.61 28.57 -11.53
N PHE A 22 -28.22 28.86 -10.39
CA PHE A 22 -27.71 28.44 -9.09
C PHE A 22 -27.60 26.91 -8.97
N VAL A 23 -28.65 26.18 -9.38
CA VAL A 23 -28.63 24.71 -9.38
C VAL A 23 -27.55 24.18 -10.34
N ALA A 24 -27.40 24.77 -11.52
CA ALA A 24 -26.36 24.37 -12.47
C ALA A 24 -24.95 24.59 -11.89
N VAL A 25 -24.70 25.71 -11.24
CA VAL A 25 -23.40 26.00 -10.60
C VAL A 25 -23.13 24.99 -9.47
N VAL A 26 -24.10 24.72 -8.60
CA VAL A 26 -23.95 23.72 -7.52
C VAL A 26 -23.69 22.33 -8.09
N ALA A 27 -24.38 21.94 -9.17
CA ALA A 27 -24.17 20.66 -9.84
C ALA A 27 -22.76 20.55 -10.44
N VAL A 28 -22.26 21.61 -11.10
CA VAL A 28 -20.91 21.65 -11.66
C VAL A 28 -19.85 21.59 -10.57
N ILE A 29 -20.02 22.33 -9.46
CA ILE A 29 -19.11 22.29 -8.32
C ILE A 29 -19.12 20.89 -7.70
N GLY A 30 -20.30 20.31 -7.47
CA GLY A 30 -20.44 18.94 -6.96
C GLY A 30 -19.73 17.91 -7.83
N LEU A 31 -19.93 18.00 -9.14
CA LEU A 31 -19.27 17.12 -10.11
C LEU A 31 -17.74 17.31 -10.08
N ALA A 32 -17.25 18.55 -10.05
CA ALA A 32 -15.84 18.85 -9.95
C ALA A 32 -15.23 18.29 -8.66
N THR A 33 -15.89 18.46 -7.51
CA THR A 33 -15.42 17.89 -6.23
C THR A 33 -15.41 16.36 -6.25
N ALA A 34 -16.38 15.72 -6.91
CA ALA A 34 -16.40 14.26 -7.04
C ALA A 34 -15.29 13.74 -7.96
N VAL A 35 -15.01 14.43 -9.06
CA VAL A 35 -13.92 14.08 -9.98
C VAL A 35 -12.55 14.27 -9.33
N VAL A 36 -12.33 15.41 -8.66
CA VAL A 36 -11.10 15.66 -7.91
C VAL A 36 -10.96 14.65 -6.76
N GLY A 37 -12.03 14.39 -6.00
CA GLY A 37 -12.02 13.42 -4.92
C GLY A 37 -11.64 12.01 -5.39
N ARG A 38 -12.20 11.54 -6.50
CA ARG A 38 -11.84 10.26 -7.12
C ARG A 38 -10.36 10.19 -7.50
N ASN A 39 -9.80 11.28 -8.03
CA ASN A 39 -8.38 11.34 -8.38
C ASN A 39 -7.47 11.40 -7.14
N VAL A 40 -7.90 12.03 -6.04
CA VAL A 40 -7.11 12.13 -4.80
C VAL A 40 -7.02 10.78 -4.07
N VAL A 41 -8.06 9.94 -4.10
CA VAL A 41 -8.02 8.59 -3.50
C VAL A 41 -6.95 7.70 -4.15
N HIS A 42 -6.65 7.92 -5.44
CA HIS A 42 -5.56 7.22 -6.11
C HIS A 42 -4.17 7.76 -5.78
N VAL A 43 -4.05 9.02 -5.33
CA VAL A 43 -2.76 9.67 -5.03
C VAL A 43 -2.39 9.57 -3.56
N LEU A 44 -3.37 9.35 -2.68
CA LEU A 44 -3.17 9.17 -1.24
C LEU A 44 -3.97 7.95 -0.79
N PRO A 45 -3.48 6.72 -0.99
CA PRO A 45 -4.14 5.56 -0.41
C PRO A 45 -4.20 5.78 1.10
N GLU A 46 -5.41 5.91 1.65
CA GLU A 46 -5.65 5.97 3.08
C GLU A 46 -5.42 4.57 3.67
N VAL A 47 -4.15 4.20 3.88
CA VAL A 47 -3.74 2.90 4.46
C VAL A 47 -3.95 2.88 6.00
N GLY A 48 -4.64 3.89 6.55
CA GLY A 48 -4.60 4.23 7.97
C GLY A 48 -5.80 3.81 8.82
N LYS A 49 -6.79 3.05 8.35
CA LYS A 49 -7.94 2.70 9.22
C LYS A 49 -8.53 1.34 8.94
N ASP A 50 -7.85 0.27 9.34
CA ASP A 50 -8.52 -0.99 9.62
C ASP A 50 -8.14 -1.49 11.01
N HIS A 51 -9.05 -1.26 11.96
CA HIS A 51 -9.09 -2.07 13.17
C HIS A 51 -9.57 -3.45 12.71
N LEU A 52 -8.65 -4.42 12.60
CA LEU A 52 -8.95 -5.86 12.47
C LEU A 52 -9.33 -6.41 11.06
N GLY A 53 -8.46 -6.36 10.03
CA GLY A 53 -8.45 -7.53 9.13
C GLY A 53 -7.83 -7.48 7.73
N SER A 54 -7.52 -6.33 7.14
CA SER A 54 -6.89 -6.30 5.82
C SER A 54 -6.05 -5.06 5.67
N ASP A 55 -4.74 -5.23 5.79
CA ASP A 55 -3.81 -4.20 5.39
C ASP A 55 -3.99 -3.87 3.91
N ALA A 56 -4.12 -2.59 3.57
CA ALA A 56 -4.44 -2.13 2.21
C ALA A 56 -3.25 -2.15 1.23
N TRP A 57 -2.16 -2.85 1.58
CA TRP A 57 -1.03 -3.07 0.69
C TRP A 57 -1.14 -4.45 0.04
N SER A 58 -0.85 -4.48 -1.25
CA SER A 58 -0.88 -5.68 -2.08
C SER A 58 0.51 -6.30 -2.25
N GLU A 59 1.56 -5.49 -2.13
CA GLU A 59 2.93 -5.94 -2.29
C GLU A 59 3.62 -6.08 -0.94
N PRO A 60 4.20 -7.25 -0.62
CA PRO A 60 4.79 -7.46 0.68
C PRO A 60 6.21 -6.91 0.71
N LEU A 61 6.44 -6.04 1.70
CA LEU A 61 7.76 -5.55 2.06
C LEU A 61 8.46 -6.58 2.96
N GLY A 62 9.78 -6.69 2.89
CA GLY A 62 10.57 -7.60 3.71
C GLY A 62 11.31 -6.87 4.83
N ILE A 63 11.41 -7.47 6.02
CA ILE A 63 12.18 -6.91 7.15
C ILE A 63 13.24 -7.87 7.64
N GLU A 64 14.46 -7.38 7.73
CA GLU A 64 15.60 -8.06 8.31
C GLU A 64 16.03 -7.37 9.60
N LYS A 65 16.37 -8.17 10.62
CA LYS A 65 16.99 -7.67 11.84
C LYS A 65 18.48 -7.41 11.59
N GLY A 66 18.90 -6.14 11.58
CA GLY A 66 20.30 -5.73 11.50
C GLY A 66 20.93 -5.55 12.88
N ASP A 67 22.22 -5.18 12.89
CA ASP A 67 22.99 -4.89 14.10
C ASP A 67 22.66 -3.48 14.62
N GLY A 68 21.50 -3.39 15.27
CA GLY A 68 21.01 -2.17 15.94
C GLY A 68 19.81 -1.52 15.23
N LEU A 69 19.70 -1.67 13.92
CA LEU A 69 18.58 -1.15 13.13
C LEU A 69 17.97 -2.23 12.24
N ASN A 70 16.66 -2.18 12.08
CA ASN A 70 15.97 -3.06 11.14
C ASN A 70 16.14 -2.53 9.70
N ILE A 71 16.29 -3.44 8.76
CA ILE A 71 16.46 -3.15 7.34
C ILE A 71 15.20 -3.60 6.63
N ALA A 72 14.52 -2.64 6.00
CA ALA A 72 13.45 -2.89 5.07
C ALA A 72 14.04 -3.21 3.69
N ARG A 73 13.49 -4.23 3.02
CA ARG A 73 13.89 -4.67 1.69
C ARG A 73 12.65 -4.75 0.81
N LEU A 74 12.77 -4.26 -0.41
CA LEU A 74 11.77 -4.44 -1.45
C LEU A 74 12.21 -5.63 -2.32
N PRO A 75 11.30 -6.56 -2.66
CA PRO A 75 11.55 -7.57 -3.68
C PRO A 75 11.61 -6.91 -5.07
N GLU A 76 12.15 -7.60 -6.08
CA GLU A 76 12.27 -7.03 -7.43
C GLU A 76 10.91 -6.67 -8.03
N CYS A 77 9.88 -7.48 -7.75
CA CYS A 77 8.51 -7.22 -8.19
C CYS A 77 7.89 -5.95 -7.60
N ALA A 78 8.41 -5.49 -6.45
CA ALA A 78 7.99 -4.24 -5.82
C ALA A 78 8.98 -3.10 -6.03
N ALA A 79 10.08 -3.33 -6.77
CA ALA A 79 11.11 -2.34 -6.98
C ALA A 79 10.54 -1.12 -7.70
N GLY A 80 10.87 0.08 -7.20
CA GLY A 80 10.37 1.31 -7.74
C GLY A 80 10.85 2.53 -6.97
N SER A 81 10.44 3.70 -7.43
CA SER A 81 10.76 4.96 -6.78
C SER A 81 9.84 5.20 -5.59
N ILE A 82 10.41 5.27 -4.38
CA ILE A 82 9.67 5.55 -3.15
C ILE A 82 9.55 7.06 -2.96
N THR A 83 8.39 7.53 -2.51
CA THR A 83 8.12 8.95 -2.21
C THR A 83 7.81 9.20 -0.75
N ARG A 84 7.31 8.19 -0.02
CA ARG A 84 6.98 8.30 1.41
C ARG A 84 7.15 6.96 2.11
N ILE A 85 7.59 6.98 3.35
CA ILE A 85 7.76 5.80 4.20
C ILE A 85 7.12 6.09 5.54
N VAL A 86 6.34 5.15 6.05
CA VAL A 86 5.62 5.31 7.31
C VAL A 86 5.67 4.03 8.13
N LEU A 87 6.02 4.15 9.41
CA LEU A 87 5.88 3.11 10.41
C LEU A 87 4.71 3.48 11.33
N TRP A 88 3.64 2.69 11.30
CA TRP A 88 2.47 2.91 12.14
C TRP A 88 2.41 1.96 13.35
N ASP A 89 1.72 2.44 14.38
CA ASP A 89 1.17 1.63 15.44
C ASP A 89 -0.12 0.88 15.00
N PRO A 90 -0.66 -0.02 15.83
CA PRO A 90 -1.90 -0.73 15.53
C PRO A 90 -3.12 0.19 15.31
N GLU A 91 -3.09 1.39 15.89
CA GLU A 91 -4.12 2.42 15.78
C GLU A 91 -3.85 3.39 14.61
N SER A 92 -2.88 3.08 13.75
CA SER A 92 -2.46 3.86 12.58
C SER A 92 -1.93 5.27 12.88
N LYS A 93 -1.38 5.48 14.07
CA LYS A 93 -0.59 6.68 14.37
C LYS A 93 0.88 6.40 14.05
N PRO A 94 1.58 7.35 13.40
CA PRO A 94 2.95 7.12 12.99
C PRO A 94 3.89 7.09 14.20
N TYR A 95 4.67 6.02 14.32
CA TYR A 95 5.93 6.01 15.08
C TYR A 95 7.04 6.75 14.33
N TRP A 96 6.97 6.77 12.99
CA TRP A 96 7.95 7.41 12.14
C TRP A 96 7.37 7.67 10.76
N GLU A 97 7.70 8.82 10.19
CA GLU A 97 7.25 9.19 8.85
C GLU A 97 8.25 10.10 8.16
N VAL A 98 8.59 9.76 6.92
CA VAL A 98 9.46 10.55 6.04
C VAL A 98 8.87 10.64 4.64
N SER A 99 9.14 11.74 3.95
CA SER A 99 8.72 11.95 2.56
C SER A 99 9.83 12.62 1.75
N GLY A 100 9.90 12.39 0.46
CA GLY A 100 10.94 12.97 -0.38
C GLY A 100 10.61 12.93 -1.86
N PRO A 101 11.55 13.36 -2.71
CA PRO A 101 11.44 13.14 -4.15
C PRO A 101 11.41 11.64 -4.44
N ALA A 102 10.79 11.27 -5.55
CA ALA A 102 10.75 9.89 -6.03
C ALA A 102 12.17 9.33 -6.17
N THR A 103 12.52 8.38 -5.30
CA THR A 103 13.88 7.86 -5.17
C THR A 103 13.86 6.34 -5.30
N ALA A 104 14.52 5.83 -6.33
CA ALA A 104 14.70 4.39 -6.53
C ALA A 104 15.56 3.81 -5.40
N MET A 105 15.02 2.83 -4.67
CA MET A 105 15.75 2.11 -3.64
C MET A 105 15.21 0.69 -3.47
N THR A 106 16.11 -0.24 -3.21
CA THR A 106 15.78 -1.66 -2.96
C THR A 106 15.78 -2.01 -1.48
N ALA A 107 16.33 -1.13 -0.63
CA ALA A 107 16.34 -1.27 0.81
C ALA A 107 16.49 0.08 1.51
N PHE A 108 16.04 0.16 2.76
CA PHE A 108 16.22 1.32 3.64
C PHE A 108 16.24 0.91 5.12
N PHE A 109 16.83 1.73 5.97
CA PHE A 109 16.82 1.51 7.42
C PHE A 109 15.54 2.07 8.04
N VAL A 110 14.87 1.28 8.87
CA VAL A 110 13.67 1.73 9.59
C VAL A 110 14.09 2.72 10.67
N GLY A 111 13.51 3.93 10.64
CA GLY A 111 13.80 4.99 11.61
C GLY A 111 14.95 5.93 11.23
N LEU A 112 15.65 5.68 10.12
CA LEU A 112 16.63 6.61 9.56
C LEU A 112 16.10 7.25 8.28
N THR A 113 16.20 8.57 8.20
CA THR A 113 15.74 9.34 7.03
C THR A 113 16.62 9.04 5.81
N PRO A 114 16.04 8.52 4.70
CA PRO A 114 16.78 8.33 3.46
C PRO A 114 17.31 9.66 2.91
N LYS A 115 18.40 9.60 2.13
CA LYS A 115 18.97 10.80 1.50
C LYS A 115 17.93 11.48 0.62
N GLY A 116 17.75 12.79 0.80
CA GLY A 116 16.79 13.59 0.05
C GLY A 116 15.36 13.59 0.62
N PHE A 117 15.08 12.76 1.63
CA PHE A 117 13.80 12.78 2.34
C PHE A 117 13.86 13.78 3.50
N THR A 118 12.69 14.30 3.84
CA THR A 118 12.43 15.12 5.01
C THR A 118 11.66 14.32 6.06
N VAL A 119 11.88 14.65 7.32
CA VAL A 119 11.14 14.06 8.44
C VAL A 119 9.80 14.77 8.59
N ILE A 120 8.71 14.02 8.49
CA ILE A 120 7.36 14.49 8.83
C ILE A 120 7.08 14.17 10.30
N THR A 121 7.30 12.92 10.70
CA THR A 121 7.18 12.46 12.09
C THR A 121 8.53 11.86 12.51
N PRO A 122 9.22 12.43 13.52
CA PRO A 122 10.49 11.90 13.99
C PRO A 122 10.30 10.48 14.56
N TYR A 123 11.34 9.65 14.40
CA TYR A 123 11.28 8.27 14.88
C TYR A 123 11.10 8.23 16.40
N ARG A 124 10.07 7.53 16.84
CA ARG A 124 9.87 7.11 18.22
C ARG A 124 9.94 5.60 18.30
N GLU A 125 10.77 5.10 19.21
CA GLU A 125 10.89 3.67 19.44
C GLU A 125 9.53 3.06 19.83
N PRO A 126 9.06 2.02 19.11
CA PRO A 126 7.81 1.37 19.45
C PRO A 126 7.89 0.61 20.78
N PRO A 127 6.79 0.54 21.55
CA PRO A 127 6.73 -0.26 22.77
C PRO A 127 7.04 -1.75 22.50
N PRO A 128 7.68 -2.45 23.45
CA PRO A 128 7.93 -3.88 23.31
C PRO A 128 6.64 -4.67 23.05
N GLY A 129 6.68 -5.59 22.08
CA GLY A 129 5.55 -6.45 21.74
C GLY A 129 4.47 -5.82 20.86
N SER A 130 4.59 -4.54 20.50
CA SER A 130 3.66 -3.90 19.56
C SER A 130 3.69 -4.56 18.19
N VAL A 131 2.51 -4.65 17.57
CA VAL A 131 2.41 -4.97 16.14
C VAL A 131 2.72 -3.70 15.36
N LEU A 132 3.68 -3.81 14.46
CA LEU A 132 4.18 -2.72 13.63
C LEU A 132 3.64 -2.89 12.22
N ARG A 133 3.27 -1.78 11.58
CA ARG A 133 2.89 -1.73 10.17
C ARG A 133 3.87 -0.80 9.47
N LEU A 134 4.79 -1.36 8.69
CA LEU A 134 5.73 -0.57 7.90
C LEU A 134 5.24 -0.53 6.46
N VAL A 135 5.18 0.68 5.90
CA VAL A 135 4.65 0.93 4.57
C VAL A 135 5.56 1.87 3.80
N ALA A 136 5.80 1.54 2.53
CA ALA A 136 6.49 2.35 1.55
C ALA A 136 5.53 2.69 0.40
N PHE A 137 5.32 3.98 0.18
CA PHE A 137 4.53 4.51 -0.92
C PHE A 137 5.46 4.74 -2.10
N ARG A 138 5.09 4.15 -3.23
CA ARG A 138 5.82 4.32 -4.49
C ARG A 138 5.18 5.40 -5.33
N GLN A 139 5.96 6.02 -6.20
CA GLN A 139 5.47 6.98 -7.19
C GLN A 139 4.51 6.30 -8.17
N GLU A 140 4.83 5.06 -8.54
CA GLU A 140 4.08 4.23 -9.48
C GLU A 140 3.92 2.83 -8.87
N GLY A 141 2.78 2.21 -9.15
CA GLY A 141 2.42 0.90 -8.61
C GLY A 141 1.69 0.97 -7.27
N GLU A 142 1.39 -0.21 -6.74
CA GLU A 142 0.67 -0.36 -5.48
C GLU A 142 1.57 -0.09 -4.26
N VAL A 143 0.96 0.00 -3.09
CA VAL A 143 1.68 0.26 -1.85
C VAL A 143 2.39 -1.02 -1.40
N ALA A 144 3.67 -0.90 -1.02
CA ALA A 144 4.42 -2.00 -0.43
C ALA A 144 4.36 -1.92 1.09
N GLY A 145 4.05 -3.02 1.77
CA GLY A 145 3.94 -3.00 3.23
C GLY A 145 4.09 -4.35 3.92
N ILE A 146 4.22 -4.29 5.24
CA ILE A 146 4.35 -5.46 6.11
C ILE A 146 3.82 -5.18 7.50
N ARG A 147 3.14 -6.17 8.07
CA ARG A 147 2.73 -6.21 9.48
C ARG A 147 3.60 -7.22 10.23
N TYR A 148 4.28 -6.81 11.29
CA TYR A 148 5.21 -7.67 12.03
C TYR A 148 5.36 -7.25 13.49
N LYS A 149 5.80 -8.17 14.36
CA LYS A 149 6.36 -7.83 15.67
C LYS A 149 7.87 -7.89 15.62
N ALA A 150 8.54 -7.10 16.45
CA ALA A 150 10.00 -7.17 16.58
C ALA A 150 10.50 -8.59 16.97
N SER A 151 9.68 -9.35 17.70
CA SER A 151 9.94 -10.74 18.08
C SER A 151 9.93 -11.72 16.90
N ASP A 152 9.32 -11.37 15.77
CA ASP A 152 9.20 -12.25 14.59
C ASP A 152 10.48 -12.22 13.75
N LEU A 153 11.26 -11.14 13.88
CA LEU A 153 12.48 -10.91 13.12
C LEU A 153 13.61 -11.83 13.56
N ARG A 154 14.47 -12.21 12.61
CA ARG A 154 15.66 -13.04 12.84
C ARG A 154 16.85 -12.44 12.11
N LYS A 155 18.04 -12.51 12.71
CA LYS A 155 19.28 -12.03 12.07
C LYS A 155 19.55 -12.87 10.81
N GLY A 156 19.91 -12.22 9.71
CA GLY A 156 20.23 -12.87 8.43
C GLY A 156 19.03 -13.48 7.70
N ARG A 157 17.79 -13.16 8.10
CA ARG A 157 16.56 -13.59 7.43
C ARG A 157 15.68 -12.39 7.15
N VAL A 158 15.08 -12.38 5.96
CA VAL A 158 14.06 -11.42 5.59
C VAL A 158 12.70 -12.02 5.92
N VAL A 159 11.93 -11.34 6.76
CA VAL A 159 10.57 -11.73 7.13
C VAL A 159 9.59 -10.93 6.28
N SER A 160 8.62 -11.60 5.65
CA SER A 160 7.65 -10.93 4.77
C SER A 160 6.35 -11.73 4.60
N GLY A 161 5.33 -11.11 4.00
CA GLY A 161 4.05 -11.73 3.68
C GLY A 161 3.03 -11.75 4.83
N ASN A 162 1.87 -12.35 4.53
CA ASN A 162 0.81 -12.63 5.50
C ASN A 162 0.16 -13.99 5.15
N PRO A 163 0.43 -15.09 5.87
CA PRO A 163 1.22 -15.17 7.10
C PRO A 163 2.72 -14.88 6.86
N LEU A 164 3.45 -14.55 7.93
CA LEU A 164 4.87 -14.21 7.83
C LEU A 164 5.72 -15.45 7.48
N ALA A 165 6.42 -15.36 6.35
CA ALA A 165 7.41 -16.31 5.89
C ALA A 165 8.83 -15.76 6.04
N ARG A 166 9.84 -16.64 5.96
CA ARG A 166 11.25 -16.28 6.15
C ARG A 166 12.07 -16.67 4.94
N TYR A 167 12.86 -15.73 4.45
CA TYR A 167 13.66 -15.87 3.25
C TYR A 167 15.14 -15.57 3.55
N THR A 168 16.05 -16.07 2.70
CA THR A 168 17.37 -15.46 2.56
C THR A 168 17.24 -14.11 1.86
N VAL A 169 18.26 -13.25 1.95
CA VAL A 169 18.22 -11.96 1.23
C VAL A 169 18.05 -12.17 -0.27
N ALA A 170 18.83 -13.07 -0.89
CA ALA A 170 18.71 -13.40 -2.31
C ALA A 170 17.36 -14.05 -2.62
N GLY A 171 16.95 -15.04 -1.84
CA GLY A 171 15.69 -15.75 -2.07
C GLY A 171 14.46 -14.86 -1.93
N PHE A 172 14.54 -13.75 -1.19
CA PHE A 172 13.45 -12.78 -1.12
C PHE A 172 13.32 -11.91 -2.38
N GLN A 173 14.43 -11.58 -3.04
CA GLN A 173 14.43 -10.75 -4.24
C GLN A 173 13.68 -11.43 -5.39
N ASP A 174 13.93 -12.73 -5.56
CA ASP A 174 13.32 -13.56 -6.62
C ASP A 174 11.98 -14.20 -6.20
N ALA A 175 11.54 -14.00 -4.95
CA ALA A 175 10.34 -14.64 -4.47
C ALA A 175 9.11 -14.07 -5.18
N LYS A 176 8.18 -14.96 -5.57
CA LYS A 176 6.85 -14.57 -6.07
C LYS A 176 5.96 -14.09 -4.92
N VAL A 177 6.35 -12.99 -4.30
CA VAL A 177 5.66 -12.42 -3.13
C VAL A 177 4.68 -11.33 -3.55
N CYS A 178 4.87 -10.69 -4.71
CA CYS A 178 3.92 -9.72 -5.27
C CYS A 178 2.83 -10.33 -6.16
N SER A 179 2.73 -11.66 -6.25
CA SER A 179 1.63 -12.30 -6.99
C SER A 179 0.40 -12.44 -6.08
N ASP A 180 -0.80 -12.22 -6.63
CA ASP A 180 -2.12 -12.28 -5.95
C ASP A 180 -2.44 -13.58 -5.19
N SER A 181 -1.57 -14.58 -5.28
CA SER A 181 -1.65 -15.79 -4.48
C SER A 181 -1.06 -15.53 -3.11
N ALA A 182 -1.92 -15.29 -2.13
CA ALA A 182 -1.62 -15.59 -0.73
C ALA A 182 -0.84 -16.92 -0.69
N VAL A 183 0.41 -16.86 -0.21
CA VAL A 183 1.26 -18.04 -0.09
C VAL A 183 0.60 -18.96 0.93
N THR A 184 -0.12 -19.98 0.44
CA THR A 184 -0.50 -21.12 1.26
C THR A 184 0.81 -21.74 1.74
N PRO A 185 1.06 -21.81 3.06
CA PRO A 185 2.27 -22.44 3.56
C PRO A 185 2.19 -23.91 3.16
N THR A 186 3.06 -24.34 2.25
CA THR A 186 3.27 -25.76 1.98
C THR A 186 3.85 -26.34 3.26
N THR A 187 3.04 -27.13 3.96
CA THR A 187 3.47 -27.98 5.06
C THR A 187 4.64 -28.83 4.60
N LEU A 188 5.68 -28.89 5.42
CA LEU A 188 6.73 -29.89 5.32
C LEU A 188 6.09 -31.26 5.57
N ASP A 189 5.75 -31.98 4.51
CA ASP A 189 5.58 -33.42 4.58
C ASP A 189 6.93 -34.06 4.24
N VAL A 190 7.67 -34.42 5.28
CA VAL A 190 8.81 -35.33 5.22
C VAL A 190 8.33 -36.67 5.77
N ASP A 191 8.59 -37.71 4.97
CA ASP A 191 8.39 -39.17 5.15
C ASP A 191 6.95 -39.69 4.96
N GLY A 192 6.65 -40.65 4.08
CA GLY A 192 7.46 -41.49 3.20
C GLY A 192 6.53 -42.39 2.35
N ASP A 193 7.14 -43.15 1.43
CA ASP A 193 6.58 -44.25 0.62
C ASP A 193 5.95 -43.92 -0.75
N GLY A 194 6.83 -43.81 -1.75
CA GLY A 194 6.83 -44.75 -2.89
C GLY A 194 5.84 -44.53 -4.04
N ALA A 195 6.31 -43.91 -5.14
CA ALA A 195 6.33 -44.52 -6.48
C ALA A 195 6.85 -43.50 -7.54
N ALA A 196 7.85 -43.93 -8.31
CA ALA A 196 8.42 -43.28 -9.48
C ALA A 196 7.36 -42.96 -10.55
N THR A 197 7.50 -41.92 -11.38
CA THR A 197 8.34 -41.78 -12.59
C THR A 197 8.07 -40.37 -13.16
N ASP A 198 8.82 -39.70 -14.03
CA ASP A 198 10.11 -39.85 -14.73
C ASP A 198 10.34 -38.48 -15.43
N LEU A 199 11.60 -38.15 -15.64
CA LEU A 199 12.16 -36.87 -16.08
C LEU A 199 11.90 -36.57 -17.56
N GLY A 200 11.88 -35.27 -17.90
CA GLY A 200 11.97 -34.79 -19.29
C GLY A 200 12.96 -33.64 -19.44
N VAL A 201 14.22 -33.97 -19.73
CA VAL A 201 15.24 -33.06 -20.31
C VAL A 201 15.63 -33.64 -21.68
N PRO A 202 15.83 -32.85 -22.75
CA PRO A 202 16.00 -33.37 -24.10
C PRO A 202 17.46 -33.68 -24.44
N THR A 203 17.72 -34.66 -25.31
CA THR A 203 19.01 -34.77 -26.03
C THR A 203 18.86 -35.48 -27.38
N THR A 204 19.57 -34.93 -28.38
CA THR A 204 19.63 -35.28 -29.80
C THR A 204 20.38 -36.58 -30.10
N VAL A 205 20.00 -37.25 -31.20
CA VAL A 205 20.56 -38.50 -31.72
C VAL A 205 21.74 -38.24 -32.68
N GLY A 206 22.80 -39.03 -32.56
CA GLY A 206 23.88 -39.15 -33.56
C GLY A 206 24.24 -40.61 -33.79
N GLY A 207 24.17 -41.03 -35.07
CA GLY A 207 24.51 -42.33 -35.62
C GLY A 207 24.20 -42.36 -37.10
#